data_AF-X1HQB1-F1
#
_entry.id   AF-X1HQB1-F1
#
_cell.length_a   1.000
_cell.length_b   1.000
_cell.length_c   1.000
_cell.angle_alpha   90.00
_cell.angle_beta   90.00
_cell.angle_gamma   90.00
#
_symmetry.space_group_name_H-M   'P 1'
#
loop_
_entity.id
_entity.type
_entity.pdbx_description
1 polymer ?
#
loop_
_entity_poly.entity_id
_entity_poly.type
_entity_poly.pdbx_seq_one_letter_code
_entity_poly.pdbx_strand_id
1 'polypeptide(L)'
;VGSAIFYADFIIVATHFTGHPLGGFGGAIKNLAMGGASIKGKFLQHSELIPRVEEALCKLCGVCIENCGFDAIKKGKNSIYFIEENCKGCGECISTCKYGAISPKYPRESKKLQEKMVEYIMGIRNQKKGKIIYINFLIDISPGCDCCSYTLKFIC
;
A
#
# COMPACT_ATOMS: atom_id res chain seq x y z
N VAL A 1 14.49 3.06 -2.58
CA VAL A 1 13.70 4.22 -3.08
C VAL A 1 13.30 5.16 -1.95
N GLY A 2 12.56 4.72 -0.92
CA GLY A 2 12.17 5.60 0.19
C GLY A 2 13.31 6.34 0.89
N SER A 3 14.44 5.68 1.16
CA SER A 3 15.64 6.31 1.72
C SER A 3 16.24 7.37 0.78
N ALA A 4 16.32 7.07 -0.53
CA ALA A 4 16.81 8.03 -1.52
C ALA A 4 15.92 9.28 -1.58
N ILE A 5 14.60 9.12 -1.50
CA ILE A 5 13.64 10.24 -1.40
C ILE A 5 13.92 11.08 -0.14
N PHE A 6 14.21 10.44 0.99
CA PHE A 6 14.49 11.13 2.24
C PHE A 6 15.78 11.97 2.18
N TYR A 7 16.86 11.44 1.59
CA TYR A 7 18.14 12.14 1.51
C TYR A 7 18.26 13.11 0.32
N ALA A 8 17.41 13.01 -0.70
CA ALA A 8 17.49 13.88 -1.88
C ALA A 8 17.21 15.35 -1.56
N ASP A 9 17.98 16.28 -2.13
CA ASP A 9 17.73 17.72 -1.95
C ASP A 9 16.45 18.18 -2.65
N PHE A 10 16.21 17.67 -3.85
CA PHE A 10 15.06 17.97 -4.70
C PHE A 10 14.50 16.70 -5.31
N ILE A 11 13.20 16.71 -5.61
CA ILE A 11 12.49 15.58 -6.23
C ILE A 11 11.84 16.06 -7.53
N ILE A 12 12.15 15.38 -8.63
CA ILE A 12 11.43 15.53 -9.89
C ILE A 12 10.61 14.26 -10.11
N VAL A 13 9.29 14.41 -10.17
CA VAL A 13 8.37 13.31 -10.43
C VAL A 13 7.95 13.36 -11.90
N ALA A 14 8.66 12.60 -12.74
CA ALA A 14 8.32 12.39 -14.14
C ALA A 14 7.42 11.15 -14.26
N THR A 15 6.23 11.30 -14.83
CA THR A 15 5.25 10.20 -14.91
C THR A 15 4.53 10.22 -16.25
N HIS A 16 4.42 9.08 -16.94
CA HIS A 16 3.42 8.94 -18.01
C HIS A 16 2.06 8.60 -17.39
N PHE A 17 1.01 9.14 -17.97
CA PHE A 17 -0.34 9.03 -17.43
C PHE A 17 -0.98 7.70 -17.87
N THR A 18 -1.63 6.99 -16.94
CA THR A 18 -2.28 5.70 -17.24
C THR A 18 -3.64 5.61 -16.57
N GLY A 19 -4.50 4.68 -16.99
CA GLY A 19 -5.64 4.27 -16.18
C GLY A 19 -5.21 3.56 -14.89
N HIS A 20 -6.11 3.48 -13.91
CA HIS A 20 -5.92 2.65 -12.71
C HIS A 20 -7.27 2.20 -12.13
N PRO A 21 -7.50 0.88 -11.90
CA PRO A 21 -8.83 0.35 -11.59
C PRO A 21 -9.48 0.96 -10.33
N LEU A 22 -8.69 1.24 -9.29
CA LEU A 22 -9.18 1.86 -8.05
C LEU A 22 -8.74 3.32 -7.88
N GLY A 23 -7.84 3.79 -8.75
CA GLY A 23 -7.28 5.14 -8.68
C GLY A 23 -7.93 6.12 -9.65
N GLY A 24 -8.76 5.62 -10.58
CA GLY A 24 -9.16 6.36 -11.77
C GLY A 24 -7.99 6.43 -12.75
N PHE A 25 -6.98 7.22 -12.39
CA PHE A 25 -5.76 7.39 -13.18
C PHE A 25 -4.49 7.25 -12.34
N GLY A 26 -3.46 6.69 -12.96
CA GLY A 26 -2.07 6.76 -12.53
C GLY A 26 -1.42 8.03 -13.07
N GLY A 27 -0.82 8.80 -12.18
CA GLY A 27 -0.06 10.00 -12.51
C GLY A 27 0.97 10.28 -11.42
N ALA A 28 1.52 11.50 -11.39
CA ALA A 28 2.60 11.86 -10.48
C ALA A 28 2.28 11.61 -9.00
N ILE A 29 1.03 11.77 -8.57
CA ILE A 29 0.61 11.46 -7.18
C ILE A 29 0.79 9.97 -6.89
N LYS A 30 0.21 9.10 -7.73
CA LYS A 30 0.32 7.64 -7.58
C LYS A 30 1.77 7.18 -7.67
N ASN A 31 2.53 7.75 -8.60
CA ASN A 31 3.95 7.44 -8.77
C ASN A 31 4.72 7.73 -7.49
N LEU A 32 4.65 8.96 -6.97
CA LEU A 32 5.39 9.32 -5.76
C LEU A 32 4.84 8.65 -4.50
N ALA A 33 3.51 8.57 -4.33
CA ALA A 33 2.87 7.97 -3.16
C ALA A 33 3.15 6.47 -3.04
N MET A 34 2.95 5.70 -4.11
CA MET A 34 3.14 4.24 -4.10
C MET A 34 4.59 3.86 -4.38
N GLY A 35 5.22 4.50 -5.36
CA GLY A 35 6.61 4.22 -5.75
C GLY A 35 7.62 4.66 -4.69
N GLY A 36 7.33 5.76 -3.99
CA GLY A 36 8.11 6.25 -2.86
C GLY A 36 7.86 5.52 -1.55
N ALA A 37 6.84 4.65 -1.49
CA ALA A 37 6.51 3.93 -0.28
C ALA A 37 7.48 2.79 0.05
N SER A 38 7.70 2.59 1.35
CA SER A 38 8.34 1.36 1.85
C SER A 38 7.48 0.14 1.53
N ILE A 39 8.02 -1.07 1.69
CA ILE A 39 7.25 -2.31 1.51
C ILE A 39 5.98 -2.27 2.39
N LYS A 40 6.15 -1.87 3.66
CA LYS A 40 5.07 -1.65 4.62
C LYS A 40 4.07 -0.59 4.17
N GLY A 41 4.56 0.53 3.63
CA GLY A 41 3.71 1.60 3.11
C GLY A 41 2.89 1.17 1.90
N LYS A 42 3.49 0.42 0.96
CA LYS A 42 2.77 -0.17 -0.19
C LYS A 42 1.69 -1.13 0.29
N PHE A 43 2.01 -1.97 1.27
CA PHE A 43 1.04 -2.89 1.87
C PHE A 43 -0.14 -2.12 2.48
N LEU A 44 0.12 -1.10 3.31
CA LEU A 44 -0.89 -0.26 3.94
C LEU A 44 -1.82 0.43 2.94
N GLN A 45 -1.28 0.87 1.80
CA GLN A 45 -2.07 1.48 0.72
C GLN A 45 -3.04 0.46 0.09
N HIS A 46 -2.64 -0.81 -0.04
CA HIS A 46 -3.45 -1.88 -0.67
C HIS A 46 -4.25 -2.74 0.31
N SER A 47 -4.12 -2.55 1.62
CA SER A 47 -4.86 -3.35 2.59
C SER A 47 -5.95 -2.51 3.25
N GLU A 48 -7.05 -3.13 3.62
CA GLU A 48 -7.90 -2.63 4.69
C GLU A 48 -7.15 -2.77 6.02
N LEU A 49 -7.62 -2.06 7.06
CA LEU A 49 -6.93 -2.01 8.36
C LEU A 49 -6.81 -3.39 9.02
N ILE A 50 -7.71 -4.32 8.71
CA ILE A 50 -7.77 -5.63 9.36
C ILE A 50 -7.54 -6.75 8.33
N PRO A 51 -6.45 -7.53 8.47
CA PRO A 51 -6.19 -8.71 7.65
C PRO A 51 -7.23 -9.83 7.84
N ARG A 52 -7.31 -10.73 6.86
CA ARG A 52 -8.07 -11.98 6.99
C ARG A 52 -7.15 -13.08 7.52
N VAL A 53 -7.71 -13.95 8.37
CA VAL A 53 -7.06 -15.19 8.82
C VAL A 53 -7.73 -16.38 8.16
N GLU A 54 -6.94 -17.34 7.67
CA GLU A 54 -7.40 -18.63 7.20
C GLU A 54 -7.18 -19.67 8.31
N GLU A 55 -8.27 -20.09 8.98
CA GLU A 55 -8.21 -20.93 10.18
C GLU A 55 -7.50 -22.25 9.91
N ALA A 56 -7.76 -22.86 8.75
CA ALA A 56 -7.19 -24.14 8.35
C ALA A 56 -5.64 -24.14 8.28
N LEU A 57 -5.05 -22.98 7.98
CA LEU A 57 -3.60 -22.81 7.87
C LEU A 57 -2.94 -22.38 9.19
N CYS A 58 -3.72 -21.79 10.10
CA CYS A 58 -3.19 -21.26 11.35
C CYS A 58 -2.71 -22.39 12.28
N LYS A 59 -1.45 -22.36 12.70
CA LYS A 59 -0.88 -23.31 13.67
C LYS A 59 -0.82 -22.78 15.10
N LEU A 60 -1.44 -21.63 15.38
CA LEU A 60 -1.44 -20.98 16.69
C LEU A 60 -0.04 -20.81 17.32
N CYS A 61 0.98 -20.60 16.47
CA CYS A 61 2.39 -20.53 16.88
C CYS A 61 2.78 -19.27 17.69
N GLY A 62 1.90 -18.27 17.81
CA GLY A 62 2.13 -17.08 18.64
C GLY A 62 2.98 -15.97 18.01
N VAL A 63 3.82 -16.25 17.01
CA VAL A 63 4.78 -15.27 16.44
C VAL A 63 4.14 -13.94 16.01
N CYS A 64 2.96 -13.99 15.38
CA CYS A 64 2.24 -12.78 14.98
C CYS A 64 1.75 -11.94 16.18
N ILE A 65 1.42 -12.57 17.30
CA ILE A 65 1.00 -11.91 18.54
C ILE A 65 2.20 -11.20 19.15
N GLU A 66 3.34 -11.89 19.27
CA GLU A 66 4.59 -11.34 19.81
C GLU A 66 5.10 -10.13 19.01
N ASN A 67 4.99 -10.19 17.68
CA ASN A 67 5.41 -9.09 16.81
C ASN A 67 4.39 -7.94 16.74
N CYS A 68 3.20 -8.08 17.33
CA CYS A 68 2.18 -7.05 17.26
C CYS A 68 2.45 -5.94 18.29
N GLY A 69 3.13 -4.88 17.89
CA GLY A 69 3.36 -3.70 18.73
C GLY A 69 2.12 -2.83 19.04
N PHE A 70 0.91 -3.33 18.79
CA PHE A 70 -0.35 -2.62 19.00
C PHE A 70 -1.37 -3.43 19.81
N ASP A 71 -1.01 -4.61 20.32
CA ASP A 71 -1.92 -5.51 21.05
C ASP A 71 -3.22 -5.81 20.26
N ALA A 72 -3.10 -5.92 18.94
CA ALA A 72 -4.23 -6.08 18.03
C ALA A 72 -4.56 -7.55 17.72
N ILE A 73 -3.82 -8.52 18.26
CA ILE A 73 -3.96 -9.94 17.93
C ILE A 73 -4.05 -10.75 19.22
N LYS A 74 -5.07 -11.60 19.32
CA LYS A 74 -5.26 -12.53 20.45
C LYS A 74 -5.42 -13.96 19.98
N LYS A 75 -5.07 -14.89 20.86
CA LYS A 75 -5.24 -16.33 20.64
C LYS A 75 -6.70 -16.71 20.85
N GLY A 76 -7.33 -17.28 19.82
CA GLY A 76 -8.66 -17.89 19.91
C GLY A 76 -8.59 -19.40 20.06
N LYS A 77 -9.74 -20.06 19.87
CA LYS A 77 -9.87 -21.52 20.02
C LYS A 77 -9.21 -22.30 18.87
N ASN A 78 -9.53 -21.92 17.63
CA ASN A 78 -9.05 -22.60 16.43
C ASN A 78 -7.96 -21.80 15.69
N SER A 79 -8.06 -20.47 15.72
CA SER A 79 -7.12 -19.54 15.11
C SER A 79 -6.92 -18.32 16.01
N ILE A 80 -6.02 -17.42 15.59
CA ILE A 80 -5.96 -16.07 16.14
C ILE A 80 -7.19 -15.25 15.68
N TYR A 81 -7.48 -14.18 16.40
CA TYR A 81 -8.44 -13.15 15.98
C TYR A 81 -7.85 -11.75 16.21
N PHE A 82 -8.37 -10.76 15.47
CA PHE A 82 -7.93 -9.38 15.57
C PHE A 82 -8.86 -8.55 16.47
N ILE A 83 -8.28 -7.64 17.23
CA ILE A 83 -8.99 -6.54 17.90
C ILE A 83 -8.98 -5.35 16.95
N GLU A 84 -10.14 -5.00 16.43
CA GLU A 84 -10.28 -4.03 15.34
C GLU A 84 -9.78 -2.64 15.74
N GLU A 85 -10.14 -2.16 16.93
CA GLU A 85 -9.77 -0.83 17.42
C GLU A 85 -8.24 -0.62 17.56
N ASN A 86 -7.53 -1.71 17.83
CA ASN A 86 -6.10 -1.71 18.05
C ASN A 86 -5.30 -1.83 16.75
N CYS A 87 -5.88 -2.44 15.71
CA CYS A 87 -5.15 -2.74 14.48
C CYS A 87 -4.88 -1.48 13.66
N LYS A 88 -3.60 -1.19 13.39
CA LYS A 88 -3.17 -0.06 12.54
C LYS A 88 -2.87 -0.45 11.09
N GLY A 89 -3.23 -1.67 10.68
CA GLY A 89 -3.00 -2.18 9.32
C GLY A 89 -1.53 -2.36 8.94
N CYS A 90 -0.63 -2.41 9.92
CA CYS A 90 0.81 -2.31 9.70
C CYS A 90 1.41 -3.46 8.85
N GLY A 91 0.68 -4.56 8.65
CA GLY A 91 1.10 -5.68 7.80
C GLY A 91 2.13 -6.64 8.38
N GLU A 92 2.66 -6.36 9.59
CA GLU A 92 3.74 -7.17 10.21
C GLU A 92 3.32 -8.63 10.44
N CYS A 93 2.06 -8.84 10.82
CA CYS A 93 1.50 -10.17 11.02
C CYS A 93 1.49 -11.00 9.74
N ILE A 94 1.31 -10.36 8.58
CA ILE A 94 1.29 -11.03 7.28
C ILE A 94 2.72 -11.40 6.86
N SER A 95 3.68 -10.49 7.02
CA SER A 95 5.08 -10.77 6.68
C SER A 95 5.71 -11.84 7.57
N THR A 96 5.32 -11.93 8.85
CA THR A 96 5.90 -12.92 9.79
C THR A 96 5.24 -14.29 9.72
N CYS A 97 4.04 -14.41 9.13
CA CYS A 97 3.31 -15.67 9.10
C CYS A 97 3.93 -16.67 8.11
N LYS A 98 4.79 -17.58 8.62
CA LYS A 98 5.43 -18.64 7.83
C LYS A 98 4.46 -19.68 7.24
N TYR A 99 3.23 -19.73 7.75
CA TYR A 99 2.19 -20.67 7.31
C TYR A 99 1.25 -20.08 6.25
N GLY A 100 1.41 -18.81 5.89
CA GLY A 100 0.50 -18.14 4.94
C GLY A 100 -0.94 -18.00 5.46
N ALA A 101 -1.15 -18.14 6.78
CA ALA A 101 -2.47 -18.12 7.39
C ALA A 101 -3.08 -16.72 7.50
N ILE A 102 -2.33 -15.65 7.21
CA ILE A 102 -2.80 -14.27 7.30
C ILE A 102 -2.59 -13.60 5.94
N SER A 103 -3.64 -13.03 5.38
CA SER A 103 -3.61 -12.39 4.06
C SER A 103 -4.19 -10.97 4.09
N PRO A 104 -3.71 -10.05 3.23
CA PRO A 104 -4.33 -8.74 3.07
C PRO A 104 -5.79 -8.88 2.66
N LYS A 105 -6.61 -7.97 3.17
CA LYS A 105 -7.93 -7.70 2.64
C LYS A 105 -7.81 -6.49 1.73
N TYR A 106 -8.03 -6.64 0.42
CA TYR A 106 -7.88 -5.52 -0.51
C TYR A 106 -9.06 -4.55 -0.41
N PRO A 107 -8.83 -3.22 -0.48
CA PRO A 107 -9.89 -2.24 -0.45
C PRO A 107 -10.81 -2.44 -1.65
N ARG A 108 -12.12 -2.48 -1.37
CA ARG A 108 -13.15 -2.51 -2.42
C ARG A 108 -13.58 -1.13 -2.90
N GLU A 109 -13.19 -0.08 -2.16
CA GLU A 109 -13.56 1.31 -2.43
C GLU A 109 -12.35 2.12 -2.88
N SER A 110 -12.51 2.83 -4.00
CA SER A 110 -11.51 3.74 -4.57
C SER A 110 -11.13 4.87 -3.61
N LYS A 111 -12.11 5.42 -2.87
CA LYS A 111 -11.93 6.54 -1.96
C LYS A 111 -10.85 6.28 -0.91
N LYS A 112 -10.92 5.17 -0.19
CA LYS A 112 -9.95 4.81 0.86
C LYS A 112 -8.53 4.63 0.32
N LEU A 113 -8.39 4.04 -0.87
CA LEU A 113 -7.09 3.91 -1.53
C LEU A 113 -6.52 5.29 -1.87
N GLN A 114 -7.35 6.18 -2.43
CA GLN A 114 -6.94 7.53 -2.80
C GLN A 114 -6.55 8.37 -1.57
N GLU A 115 -7.33 8.31 -0.49
CA GLU A 115 -7.00 8.98 0.79
C GLU A 115 -5.63 8.52 1.32
N LYS A 116 -5.37 7.21 1.35
CA LYS A 116 -4.07 6.67 1.79
C LYS A 116 -2.91 7.09 0.89
N MET A 117 -3.10 7.17 -0.42
CA MET A 117 -2.08 7.70 -1.33
C MET A 117 -1.78 9.18 -1.03
N VAL A 118 -2.83 9.97 -0.77
CA VAL A 118 -2.70 11.38 -0.42
C VAL A 118 -2.00 11.56 0.94
N GLU A 119 -2.34 10.77 1.94
CA GLU A 119 -1.65 10.79 3.24
C GLU A 119 -0.15 10.51 3.09
N TYR A 120 0.19 9.50 2.27
CA TYR A 120 1.58 9.11 2.06
C TYR A 120 2.39 10.22 1.36
N ILE A 121 1.85 10.81 0.29
CA ILE A 121 2.54 11.91 -0.41
C ILE A 121 2.60 13.18 0.45
N MET A 122 1.62 13.43 1.32
CA MET A 122 1.66 14.54 2.28
C MET A 122 2.83 14.40 3.25
N GLY A 123 3.16 13.18 3.70
CA GLY A 123 4.36 12.91 4.48
C GLY A 123 5.65 13.35 3.75
N ILE A 124 5.77 12.98 2.47
CA ILE A 124 6.92 13.37 1.63
C ILE A 124 6.95 14.89 1.40
N ARG A 125 5.80 15.49 1.05
CA ARG A 125 5.67 16.92 0.76
C ARG A 125 6.03 17.78 1.97
N ASN A 126 5.66 17.36 3.17
CA ASN A 126 5.99 18.07 4.41
C ASN A 126 7.50 18.08 4.68
N GLN A 127 8.21 17.00 4.34
CA GLN A 127 9.67 16.92 4.48
C GLN A 127 10.41 17.69 3.36
N LYS A 128 9.80 17.84 2.18
CA LYS A 128 10.42 18.42 0.97
C LYS A 128 9.69 19.68 0.49
N LYS A 129 9.27 20.53 1.43
CA LYS A 129 8.43 21.71 1.15
C LYS A 129 9.13 22.64 0.15
N GLY A 130 8.46 22.90 -0.99
CA GLY A 130 8.99 23.75 -2.07
C GLY A 130 10.09 23.11 -2.93
N LYS A 131 10.40 21.83 -2.72
CA LYS A 131 11.51 21.13 -3.41
C LYS A 131 11.05 19.95 -4.27
N ILE A 132 9.76 19.93 -4.65
CA ILE A 132 9.18 18.88 -5.50
C ILE A 132 8.58 19.51 -6.74
N ILE A 133 8.95 18.98 -7.90
CA ILE A 133 8.37 19.31 -9.21
C ILE A 133 7.64 18.07 -9.74
N TYR A 134 6.44 18.26 -10.30
CA TYR A 134 5.63 17.20 -10.88
C TYR A 134 5.43 17.45 -12.38
N ILE A 135 5.74 16.44 -13.20
CA ILE A 135 5.59 16.49 -14.66
C ILE A 135 4.82 15.23 -15.09
N ASN A 136 3.67 15.42 -15.72
CA ASN A 136 2.88 14.34 -16.30
C ASN A 136 2.95 14.40 -17.83
N PHE A 137 3.29 13.28 -18.45
CA PHE A 137 3.29 13.10 -19.90
C PHE A 137 1.99 12.38 -20.31
N LEU A 138 1.25 13.00 -21.22
CA LEU A 138 0.04 12.42 -21.82
C LEU A 138 0.44 11.71 -23.12
N ILE A 139 1.08 10.56 -22.97
CA ILE A 139 1.54 9.71 -24.07
C ILE A 139 1.24 8.25 -23.71
N ASP A 140 0.92 7.44 -24.72
CA ASP A 140 0.75 5.99 -24.60
C ASP A 140 -0.16 5.61 -23.41
N ILE A 141 -1.33 6.24 -23.35
CA ILE A 141 -2.23 6.15 -22.19
C ILE A 141 -2.97 4.81 -22.23
N SER A 142 -2.47 3.87 -21.44
CA SER A 142 -3.08 2.58 -21.15
C SER A 142 -4.46 2.70 -20.47
N PRO A 143 -5.51 1.96 -20.89
CA PRO A 143 -6.79 1.88 -20.15
C PRO A 143 -6.63 1.34 -18.73
N GLY A 144 -5.68 0.43 -18.52
CA GLY A 144 -5.32 -0.14 -17.23
C GLY A 144 -4.06 0.49 -16.64
N CYS A 145 -3.71 0.06 -15.43
CA CYS A 145 -2.38 0.33 -14.90
C CYS A 145 -1.36 -0.50 -15.67
N ASP A 146 -0.13 -0.04 -15.87
CA ASP A 146 0.90 -0.83 -16.58
C ASP A 146 1.27 -2.14 -15.89
N CYS A 147 0.92 -2.27 -14.60
CA CYS A 147 1.04 -3.53 -13.88
C CYS A 147 0.08 -4.61 -14.40
N CYS A 148 -0.91 -4.25 -15.22
CA CYS A 148 -1.87 -5.16 -15.83
C CYS A 148 -1.31 -5.70 -17.15
N SER A 149 -1.17 -7.02 -17.25
CA SER A 149 -0.52 -7.74 -18.36
C SER A 149 -1.26 -7.67 -19.72
N TYR A 150 -2.46 -7.10 -19.78
CA TYR A 150 -3.36 -7.18 -20.94
C TYR A 150 -3.57 -5.84 -21.66
N THR A 151 -2.76 -4.83 -21.35
CA THR A 151 -2.98 -3.47 -21.87
C THR A 151 -2.35 -3.30 -23.26
N LEU A 152 -2.97 -3.90 -24.28
CA LEU A 152 -2.43 -3.96 -25.65
C LEU A 152 -2.92 -2.84 -26.58
N LYS A 153 -3.75 -1.91 -26.09
CA LYS A 153 -4.26 -0.80 -26.91
C LYS A 153 -4.35 0.48 -26.09
N PHE A 154 -3.55 1.48 -26.46
CA PHE A 154 -3.60 2.81 -25.86
C PHE A 154 -4.88 3.55 -26.26
N ILE A 155 -5.42 4.35 -25.34
CA ILE A 155 -6.58 5.22 -25.57
C ILE A 155 -6.14 6.54 -26.20
N CYS A 156 -4.91 6.98 -25.91
CA CYS A 156 -4.31 8.22 -26.40
C CYS A 156 -2.81 8.02 -26.60
#